data_AF-A0AAD0FX89-F1
#
_entry.id   AF-A0AAD0FX89-F1
#
_cell.length_a   1.000
_cell.length_b   1.000
_cell.length_c   1.000
_cell.angle_alpha   90.00
_cell.angle_beta   90.00
_cell.angle_gamma   90.00
#
_symmetry.space_group_name_H-M   'P 1'
#
loop_
_entity.id
_entity.type
_entity.pdbx_description
1 polymer ?
#
loop_
_entity_poly.entity_id
_entity_poly.type
_entity_poly.pdbx_seq_one_letter_code
_entity_poly.pdbx_strand_id
1 'polypeptide(L)'
;MVSNTWFSPYCGGLICLFLLMPCAFAEQFPSNIGSCPLESSINLSEEKLRRQLNDETVLIAAKPDAKIATITLEQLNVFNTHLEEENNALFRFANRAHIQTEPEVIKNLLLFSSGDLYDAKKLSESERLLRKENYLYDAQISATENCDGDIDVKVITRDLWTLLPEINFSRSGGENKSSIGFRESNLLGWGKRLSFSRTTDSDRSGYLFVYDDPNIFSSRYRGRVEYADNSDGKRHLLELTYPFYAIDTPYSYGILSYSEQREESLYRRGKEISEFDQTTDLNRIFIGHSKALSNSWTQRISLGYVDEQHTFTAIQTTFEPLAKDRSYSYPYISGHWFEDNFIKVRNFDSIYRTEDLNLGWNAQALLGYSDESLSDDDSRLVYSLNVKTAHFSGDNTLWRFSTNLEGFWNKEQKQLENFKATSQVQYYLNTSVDQSWYVKGRVQYAKNLTADQQLTLGGETGLRGYPMDYQHGDRSFLVSLEKRYYWEYDLLQLFKVGGAGFIDIGRAWFNDQTNGENNHVLKNVGVGLRLAPSRANAGTMIHLDIAAPIDSADDVDSVQWLVSVKKSF
;
A
#
# COMPACT_ATOMS: atom_id res chain seq x y z
N MET A 1 -9.09 39.81 56.72
CA MET A 1 -9.41 40.26 58.09
C MET A 1 -10.90 40.53 58.15
N VAL A 2 -11.60 39.86 59.07
CA VAL A 2 -12.87 40.24 59.74
C VAL A 2 -14.08 40.43 58.79
N SER A 3 -14.93 39.42 58.56
CA SER A 3 -15.96 38.82 59.42
C SER A 3 -17.20 39.69 59.68
N ASN A 4 -18.38 39.07 59.51
CA ASN A 4 -19.65 39.17 60.27
C ASN A 4 -20.82 38.94 59.29
N THR A 5 -21.59 37.84 59.20
CA THR A 5 -22.30 36.91 60.11
C THR A 5 -23.55 37.48 60.84
N TRP A 6 -24.61 36.64 60.78
CA TRP A 6 -25.84 36.50 61.62
C TRP A 6 -27.16 37.08 61.07
N PHE A 7 -28.15 36.25 60.66
CA PHE A 7 -29.20 35.52 61.44
C PHE A 7 -30.24 36.50 62.05
N SER A 8 -31.58 36.36 62.02
CA SER A 8 -32.57 35.27 61.87
C SER A 8 -33.99 35.94 61.88
N PRO A 9 -35.12 35.30 62.25
CA PRO A 9 -36.12 34.64 61.40
C PRO A 9 -37.53 35.29 61.50
N TYR A 10 -38.56 34.79 60.79
CA TYR A 10 -39.91 34.59 61.34
C TYR A 10 -40.76 33.67 60.44
N CYS A 11 -41.65 32.94 61.10
CA CYS A 11 -42.36 31.74 60.67
C CYS A 11 -43.88 31.96 60.77
N GLY A 12 -44.67 31.24 59.95
CA GLY A 12 -46.13 31.04 60.08
C GLY A 12 -46.96 31.93 59.14
N GLY A 13 -48.04 31.50 58.48
CA GLY A 13 -48.78 30.24 58.46
C GLY A 13 -50.13 30.48 57.75
N LEU A 14 -50.60 29.48 56.98
CA LEU A 14 -51.95 29.18 56.45
C LEU A 14 -52.95 30.31 56.08
N ILE A 15 -53.57 30.19 54.90
CA ILE A 15 -55.03 30.08 54.69
C ILE A 15 -55.33 29.53 53.28
N CYS A 16 -56.19 28.50 53.22
CA CYS A 16 -56.79 27.92 52.02
C CYS A 16 -57.89 28.83 51.44
N LEU A 17 -58.02 28.88 50.11
CA LEU A 17 -59.33 28.94 49.46
C LEU A 17 -59.30 28.30 48.07
N PHE A 18 -60.10 27.24 47.93
CA PHE A 18 -60.41 26.52 46.69
C PHE A 18 -61.33 27.36 45.80
N LEU A 19 -61.10 27.37 44.48
CA LEU A 19 -62.12 27.63 43.46
C LEU A 19 -61.68 27.02 42.10
N LEU A 20 -62.32 25.88 41.78
CA LEU A 20 -62.82 25.39 40.47
C LEU A 20 -62.00 25.55 39.17
N MET A 21 -61.61 24.37 38.64
CA MET A 21 -61.25 23.91 37.28
C MET A 21 -61.94 24.60 36.07
N PRO A 22 -61.34 24.60 34.85
CA PRO A 22 -61.19 23.36 34.07
C PRO A 22 -59.86 23.16 33.32
N CYS A 23 -59.61 21.87 33.05
CA CYS A 23 -58.56 21.29 32.24
C CYS A 23 -58.37 21.99 30.89
N ALA A 24 -57.15 22.44 30.64
CA ALA A 24 -56.60 22.54 29.29
C ALA A 24 -55.47 21.51 29.21
N PHE A 25 -55.71 20.45 28.45
CA PHE A 25 -54.69 19.50 28.04
C PHE A 25 -53.64 20.26 27.23
N ALA A 26 -52.43 20.40 27.78
CA ALA A 26 -51.26 20.65 26.96
C ALA A 26 -50.90 19.32 26.30
N GLU A 27 -51.23 19.20 25.01
CA GLU A 27 -50.72 18.14 24.15
C GLU A 27 -49.18 18.24 24.15
N GLN A 28 -48.53 17.36 24.91
CA GLN A 28 -47.17 16.97 24.61
C GLN A 28 -47.22 16.30 23.24
N PHE A 29 -46.65 16.96 22.23
CA PHE A 29 -46.30 16.30 20.98
C PHE A 29 -45.39 15.13 21.32
N PRO A 30 -45.79 13.87 21.06
CA PRO A 30 -44.84 12.78 21.10
C PRO A 30 -43.98 12.90 19.84
N SER A 31 -42.73 13.30 19.99
CA SER A 31 -41.71 13.01 18.99
C SER A 31 -41.45 11.50 19.01
N ASN A 32 -42.40 10.73 18.46
CA ASN A 32 -42.18 9.36 18.03
C ASN A 32 -41.25 9.43 16.81
N ILE A 33 -39.97 9.64 17.05
CA ILE A 33 -38.95 9.13 16.14
C ILE A 33 -38.97 7.63 16.42
N GLY A 34 -39.59 6.88 15.51
CA GLY A 34 -39.56 5.42 15.53
C GLY A 34 -38.12 4.95 15.33
N SER A 35 -37.36 4.88 16.41
CA SER A 35 -36.11 4.13 16.45
C SER A 35 -36.47 2.64 16.53
N CYS A 36 -36.26 1.90 15.45
CA CYS A 36 -36.15 0.45 15.53
C CYS A 36 -34.98 0.12 16.48
N PRO A 37 -35.19 -0.64 17.57
CA PRO A 37 -34.10 -0.99 18.46
C PRO A 37 -33.28 -2.10 17.80
N LEU A 38 -32.08 -1.76 17.37
CA LEU A 38 -30.99 -2.71 17.17
C LEU A 38 -29.82 -2.22 18.01
N GLU A 39 -29.90 -2.46 19.33
CA GLU A 39 -28.70 -2.73 20.11
C GLU A 39 -28.13 -4.05 19.59
N SER A 40 -27.19 -3.97 18.64
CA SER A 40 -26.34 -5.11 18.32
C SER A 40 -25.02 -4.94 19.06
N SER A 41 -24.93 -5.61 20.21
CA SER A 41 -23.65 -6.07 20.73
C SER A 41 -22.88 -6.80 19.63
N ILE A 42 -21.63 -6.41 19.39
CA ILE A 42 -20.71 -7.09 18.45
C ILE A 42 -20.61 -8.56 18.89
N ASN A 43 -21.33 -9.45 18.22
CA ASN A 43 -21.16 -10.90 18.38
C ASN A 43 -20.06 -11.35 17.43
N LEU A 44 -18.80 -11.25 17.88
CA LEU A 44 -17.64 -11.90 17.26
C LEU A 44 -17.76 -13.43 17.41
N SER A 45 -18.73 -14.07 16.74
CA SER A 45 -19.08 -15.47 17.06
C SER A 45 -18.82 -16.50 15.96
N GLU A 46 -17.96 -16.23 14.97
CA GLU A 46 -17.35 -17.32 14.18
C GLU A 46 -15.86 -17.06 13.92
N GLU A 47 -15.00 -17.92 14.48
CA GLU A 47 -13.58 -18.03 14.14
C GLU A 47 -13.42 -18.53 12.68
N LYS A 48 -13.76 -17.70 11.70
CA LYS A 48 -13.63 -18.07 10.29
C LYS A 48 -12.16 -18.08 9.90
N LEU A 49 -11.62 -19.25 9.55
CA LEU A 49 -10.21 -19.40 9.11
C LEU A 49 -9.94 -18.76 7.74
N ARG A 50 -10.97 -18.35 7.00
CA ARG A 50 -10.80 -17.48 5.82
C ARG A 50 -10.31 -16.09 6.23
N ARG A 51 -10.47 -15.74 7.51
CA ARG A 51 -10.23 -14.43 8.11
C ARG A 51 -10.95 -13.31 7.37
N GLN A 52 -11.99 -13.68 6.64
CA GLN A 52 -12.92 -12.77 6.02
C GLN A 52 -13.71 -12.12 7.14
N LEU A 53 -13.74 -10.80 7.14
CA LEU A 53 -14.54 -10.04 8.07
C LEU A 53 -16.00 -10.12 7.65
N ASN A 54 -16.89 -10.32 8.61
CA ASN A 54 -18.32 -10.21 8.35
C ASN A 54 -18.59 -8.76 7.93
N ASP A 55 -19.19 -8.59 6.76
CA ASP A 55 -19.71 -7.31 6.34
C ASP A 55 -21.02 -7.08 7.11
N GLU A 56 -20.92 -6.80 8.40
CA GLU A 56 -22.07 -6.42 9.25
C GLU A 56 -22.65 -5.06 8.83
N THR A 57 -21.98 -4.38 7.90
CA THR A 57 -22.47 -3.22 7.20
C THR A 57 -23.69 -3.62 6.38
N VAL A 58 -24.87 -3.25 6.87
CA VAL A 58 -26.14 -3.42 6.18
C VAL A 58 -26.08 -2.60 4.88
N LEU A 59 -25.66 -3.22 3.78
CA LEU A 59 -25.98 -2.74 2.45
C LEU A 59 -27.28 -3.43 2.04
N ILE A 60 -28.33 -2.64 1.87
CA ILE A 60 -29.62 -3.16 1.42
C ILE A 60 -29.46 -3.59 -0.04
N ALA A 61 -30.16 -4.65 -0.45
CA ALA A 61 -30.19 -5.04 -1.85
C ALA A 61 -30.62 -3.86 -2.73
N ALA A 62 -30.02 -3.74 -3.93
CA ALA A 62 -30.33 -2.64 -4.84
C ALA A 62 -31.85 -2.54 -5.10
N LYS A 63 -32.42 -1.36 -4.84
CA LYS A 63 -33.81 -1.03 -5.17
C LYS A 63 -33.81 -0.10 -6.40
N PRO A 64 -34.51 -0.46 -7.50
CA PRO A 64 -34.38 0.24 -8.77
C PRO A 64 -34.65 1.75 -8.73
N ASP A 65 -35.56 2.18 -7.85
CA ASP A 65 -36.04 3.57 -7.79
C ASP A 65 -35.62 4.32 -6.52
N ALA A 66 -34.95 3.63 -5.57
CA ALA A 66 -34.57 4.25 -4.31
C ALA A 66 -33.39 5.21 -4.54
N LYS A 67 -33.51 6.42 -3.99
CA LYS A 67 -32.44 7.42 -4.05
C LYS A 67 -31.70 7.50 -2.74
N ILE A 68 -30.48 8.04 -2.79
CA ILE A 68 -29.73 8.41 -1.60
C ILE A 68 -30.34 9.70 -1.05
N ALA A 69 -31.14 9.60 0.01
CA ALA A 69 -31.77 10.76 0.63
C ALA A 69 -30.72 11.61 1.36
N THR A 70 -30.03 11.02 2.33
CA THR A 70 -29.02 11.72 3.14
C THR A 70 -27.70 10.96 3.21
N ILE A 71 -26.62 11.72 3.40
CA ILE A 71 -25.29 11.19 3.69
C ILE A 71 -24.83 11.81 5.00
N THR A 72 -24.75 10.98 6.05
CA THR A 72 -24.23 11.38 7.36
C THR A 72 -22.79 10.95 7.48
N LEU A 73 -21.88 11.90 7.72
CA LEU A 73 -20.45 11.63 7.91
C LEU A 73 -20.12 11.71 9.42
N GLU A 74 -19.58 10.63 9.97
CA GLU A 74 -19.05 10.54 11.32
C GLU A 74 -17.54 10.29 11.26
N GLN A 75 -16.75 11.26 11.70
CA GLN A 75 -15.30 11.17 11.65
C GLN A 75 -14.74 10.98 13.07
N LEU A 76 -14.15 9.82 13.31
CA LEU A 76 -13.50 9.45 14.56
C LEU A 76 -12.05 9.94 14.55
N ASN A 77 -11.60 10.43 15.70
CA ASN A 77 -10.20 10.85 15.90
C ASN A 77 -9.27 9.62 16.08
N VAL A 78 -7.97 9.86 16.18
CA VAL A 78 -6.93 8.82 16.27
C VAL A 78 -7.15 7.92 17.49
N PHE A 79 -7.35 8.51 18.66
CA PHE A 79 -7.61 7.81 19.91
C PHE A 79 -9.07 7.98 20.36
N ASN A 80 -9.68 6.91 20.85
CA ASN A 80 -10.98 6.88 21.46
C ASN A 80 -10.86 7.07 22.99
N THR A 81 -11.00 8.31 23.44
CA THR A 81 -10.91 8.67 24.87
C THR A 81 -12.10 8.19 25.73
N HIS A 82 -13.07 7.48 25.15
CA HIS A 82 -14.10 6.77 25.92
C HIS A 82 -13.59 5.44 26.49
N LEU A 83 -12.50 4.89 25.94
CA LEU A 83 -11.84 3.69 26.46
C LEU A 83 -10.84 4.09 27.54
N GLU A 84 -10.87 3.43 28.70
CA GLU A 84 -9.98 3.74 29.83
C GLU A 84 -8.50 3.69 29.45
N GLU A 85 -8.11 2.68 28.66
CA GLU A 85 -6.73 2.47 28.19
C GLU A 85 -6.21 3.59 27.29
N GLU A 86 -7.12 4.26 26.57
CA GLU A 86 -6.78 5.38 25.67
C GLU A 86 -7.06 6.76 26.30
N ASN A 87 -7.62 6.80 27.51
CA ASN A 87 -8.07 8.04 28.15
C ASN A 87 -6.99 8.69 29.04
N ASN A 88 -5.77 8.84 28.51
CA ASN A 88 -4.64 9.45 29.22
C ASN A 88 -4.28 10.85 28.67
N ALA A 89 -3.45 11.59 29.43
CA ALA A 89 -3.09 12.97 29.07
C ALA A 89 -2.35 13.08 27.73
N LEU A 90 -1.51 12.08 27.40
CA LEU A 90 -0.74 12.05 26.16
C LEU A 90 -1.66 11.91 24.93
N PHE A 91 -2.61 10.98 24.96
CA PHE A 91 -3.52 10.75 23.83
C PHE A 91 -4.58 11.84 23.68
N ARG A 92 -5.04 12.45 24.79
CA ARG A 92 -5.87 13.65 24.73
C ARG A 92 -5.13 14.84 24.11
N PHE A 93 -3.84 14.99 24.42
CA PHE A 93 -3.00 16.01 23.78
C PHE A 93 -2.81 15.71 22.29
N ALA A 94 -2.52 14.46 21.93
CA ALA A 94 -2.44 14.03 20.54
C ALA A 94 -3.75 14.39 19.81
N ASN A 95 -4.91 13.93 20.26
CA ASN A 95 -6.20 14.27 19.61
C ASN A 95 -6.45 15.78 19.45
N ARG A 96 -5.93 16.62 20.37
CA ARG A 96 -6.04 18.09 20.28
C ARG A 96 -5.07 18.70 19.24
N ALA A 97 -3.89 18.10 19.09
CA ALA A 97 -2.88 18.53 18.14
C ALA A 97 -3.11 17.96 16.72
N HIS A 98 -3.84 16.84 16.61
CA HIS A 98 -4.23 16.22 15.34
C HIS A 98 -5.17 17.14 14.57
N ILE A 99 -4.81 17.41 13.31
CA ILE A 99 -5.71 18.09 12.38
C ILE A 99 -6.52 16.98 11.70
N GLN A 100 -7.81 16.97 12.00
CA GLN A 100 -8.73 16.00 11.43
C GLN A 100 -8.92 16.25 9.92
N THR A 101 -9.12 15.16 9.18
CA THR A 101 -9.39 15.23 7.74
C THR A 101 -10.61 16.10 7.45
N GLU A 102 -10.52 16.97 6.46
CA GLU A 102 -11.63 17.83 6.06
C GLU A 102 -12.79 17.00 5.49
N PRO A 103 -14.05 17.28 5.85
CA PRO A 103 -15.22 16.53 5.36
C PRO A 103 -15.29 16.43 3.84
N GLU A 104 -14.90 17.50 3.14
CA GLU A 104 -14.93 17.54 1.68
C GLU A 104 -13.91 16.58 1.04
N VAL A 105 -12.77 16.30 1.70
CA VAL A 105 -11.81 15.29 1.21
C VAL A 105 -12.45 13.91 1.22
N ILE A 106 -13.16 13.57 2.29
CA ILE A 106 -13.88 12.30 2.42
C ILE A 106 -14.99 12.21 1.36
N LYS A 107 -15.82 13.26 1.24
CA LYS A 107 -16.90 13.31 0.24
C LYS A 107 -16.38 13.22 -1.19
N ASN A 108 -15.26 13.87 -1.49
CA ASN A 108 -14.65 13.83 -2.83
C ASN A 108 -14.18 12.43 -3.23
N LEU A 109 -13.96 11.52 -2.27
CA LEU A 109 -13.61 10.13 -2.58
C LEU A 109 -14.83 9.27 -2.85
N LEU A 110 -16.00 9.62 -2.30
CA LEU A 110 -17.25 8.91 -2.55
C LEU A 110 -17.62 8.94 -4.04
N LEU A 111 -18.18 7.84 -4.54
CA LEU A 111 -18.61 7.68 -5.93
C LEU A 111 -20.10 7.98 -6.15
N PHE A 112 -20.74 8.53 -5.14
CA PHE A 112 -22.17 8.83 -5.08
C PHE A 112 -22.40 10.13 -4.32
N SER A 113 -23.55 10.76 -4.55
CA SER A 113 -24.01 11.97 -3.90
C SER A 113 -25.47 11.83 -3.46
N SER A 114 -25.92 12.72 -2.57
CA SER A 114 -27.35 12.82 -2.23
C SER A 114 -28.16 13.15 -3.50
N GLY A 115 -29.26 12.44 -3.69
CA GLY A 115 -30.12 12.50 -4.87
C GLY A 115 -29.81 11.47 -5.95
N ASP A 116 -28.64 10.82 -5.92
CA ASP A 116 -28.30 9.74 -6.86
C ASP A 116 -29.16 8.50 -6.62
N LEU A 117 -29.34 7.68 -7.66
CA LEU A 117 -29.91 6.35 -7.50
C LEU A 117 -28.98 5.47 -6.65
N TYR A 118 -29.57 4.71 -5.74
CA TYR A 118 -28.82 3.83 -4.86
C TYR A 118 -28.16 2.69 -5.62
N ASP A 119 -26.83 2.58 -5.49
CA ASP A 119 -26.03 1.48 -6.03
C ASP A 119 -25.07 0.95 -4.96
N ALA A 120 -25.37 -0.24 -4.43
CA ALA A 120 -24.56 -0.89 -3.41
C ALA A 120 -23.10 -1.11 -3.85
N LYS A 121 -22.84 -1.29 -5.16
CA LYS A 121 -21.46 -1.47 -5.67
C LYS A 121 -20.65 -0.19 -5.54
N LYS A 122 -21.26 0.96 -5.81
CA LYS A 122 -20.60 2.27 -5.65
C LYS A 122 -20.30 2.57 -4.18
N LEU A 123 -21.18 2.17 -3.26
CA LEU A 123 -20.93 2.31 -1.82
C LEU A 123 -19.76 1.41 -1.38
N SER A 124 -19.77 0.13 -1.76
CA SER A 124 -18.69 -0.81 -1.42
C SER A 124 -17.34 -0.37 -2.03
N GLU A 125 -17.35 0.11 -3.27
CA GLU A 125 -16.15 0.67 -3.89
C GLU A 125 -15.68 1.96 -3.18
N SER A 126 -16.58 2.87 -2.81
CA SER A 126 -16.23 4.08 -2.07
C SER A 126 -15.60 3.76 -0.72
N GLU A 127 -16.13 2.75 -0.03
CA GLU A 127 -15.58 2.27 1.24
C GLU A 127 -14.14 1.75 1.07
N ARG A 128 -13.88 0.96 0.02
CA ARG A 128 -12.53 0.50 -0.36
C ARG A 128 -11.61 1.66 -0.75
N LEU A 129 -12.13 2.67 -1.46
CA LEU A 129 -11.35 3.86 -1.83
C LEU A 129 -10.93 4.63 -0.58
N LEU A 130 -11.82 4.83 0.39
CA LEU A 130 -11.49 5.46 1.67
C LEU A 130 -10.43 4.65 2.44
N ARG A 131 -10.58 3.32 2.57
CA ARG A 131 -9.60 2.47 3.25
C ARG A 131 -8.21 2.46 2.61
N LYS A 132 -8.10 2.79 1.32
CA LYS A 132 -6.83 2.87 0.61
C LYS A 132 -6.01 4.11 0.98
N GLU A 133 -6.64 5.12 1.56
CA GLU A 133 -6.00 6.39 1.89
C GLU A 133 -5.12 6.27 3.14
N ASN A 134 -3.87 6.73 3.05
CA ASN A 134 -2.87 6.51 4.11
C ASN A 134 -3.13 7.31 5.41
N TYR A 135 -4.08 8.23 5.39
CA TYR A 135 -4.50 9.04 6.54
C TYR A 135 -5.73 8.48 7.26
N LEU A 136 -6.35 7.42 6.73
CA LEU A 136 -7.46 6.72 7.39
C LEU A 136 -6.99 5.37 7.93
N TYR A 137 -7.39 5.07 9.17
CA TYR A 137 -7.14 3.77 9.80
C TYR A 137 -8.06 2.72 9.20
N ASP A 138 -9.36 3.06 9.11
CA ASP A 138 -10.43 2.26 8.54
C ASP A 138 -11.59 3.17 8.11
N ALA A 139 -12.48 2.64 7.28
CA ALA A 139 -13.72 3.30 6.85
C ALA A 139 -14.85 2.27 6.69
N GLN A 140 -16.06 2.68 7.04
CA GLN A 140 -17.27 1.87 6.95
C GLN A 140 -18.41 2.68 6.34
N ILE A 141 -19.18 2.08 5.43
CA ILE A 141 -20.34 2.72 4.78
C ILE A 141 -21.57 1.82 4.93
N SER A 142 -22.56 2.25 5.70
CA SER A 142 -23.84 1.54 5.89
C SER A 142 -25.00 2.27 5.22
N ALA A 143 -26.00 1.50 4.78
CA ALA A 143 -27.19 2.01 4.12
C ALA A 143 -28.45 1.52 4.87
N THR A 144 -29.32 2.46 5.25
CA THR A 144 -30.59 2.16 5.93
C THR A 144 -31.73 2.77 5.15
N GLU A 145 -32.80 2.02 4.95
CA GLU A 145 -34.02 2.52 4.31
C GLU A 145 -34.79 3.41 5.30
N ASN A 146 -35.20 4.58 4.82
CA ASN A 146 -36.03 5.50 5.57
C ASN A 146 -37.52 5.21 5.35
N CYS A 147 -38.40 5.94 6.05
CA CYS A 147 -39.84 5.75 5.96
C CYS A 147 -40.42 6.04 4.56
N ASP A 148 -39.71 6.79 3.72
CA ASP A 148 -40.13 7.17 2.37
C ASP A 148 -39.68 6.15 1.30
N GLY A 149 -38.93 5.12 1.70
CA GLY A 149 -38.38 4.09 0.80
C GLY A 149 -37.06 4.47 0.13
N ASP A 150 -36.54 5.67 0.45
CA ASP A 150 -35.21 6.13 0.05
C ASP A 150 -34.15 5.65 1.05
N ILE A 151 -32.87 5.82 0.70
CA ILE A 151 -31.74 5.28 1.44
C ILE A 151 -30.97 6.39 2.15
N ASP A 152 -30.86 6.30 3.47
CA ASP A 152 -29.94 7.07 4.26
C ASP A 152 -28.60 6.33 4.37
N VAL A 153 -27.52 7.02 4.02
CA VAL A 153 -26.16 6.48 4.03
C VAL A 153 -25.38 7.08 5.19
N LYS A 154 -24.76 6.22 6.00
CA LYS A 154 -23.83 6.63 7.07
C LYS A 154 -22.42 6.22 6.70
N VAL A 155 -21.52 7.20 6.66
CA VAL A 155 -20.08 7.03 6.40
C VAL A 155 -19.35 7.26 7.71
N ILE A 156 -18.63 6.26 8.19
CA ILE A 156 -17.79 6.34 9.39
C ILE A 156 -16.34 6.20 8.96
N THR A 157 -15.49 7.15 9.34
CA THR A 157 -14.05 7.07 9.12
C THR A 157 -13.30 7.21 10.44
N ARG A 158 -12.13 6.58 10.54
CA ARG A 158 -11.22 6.82 11.66
C ARG A 158 -9.89 7.35 11.13
N ASP A 159 -9.46 8.50 11.63
CA ASP A 159 -8.20 9.11 11.22
C ASP A 159 -6.98 8.40 11.83
N LEU A 160 -5.85 8.51 11.13
CA LEU A 160 -4.51 8.19 11.64
C LEU A 160 -3.77 9.46 12.03
N TRP A 161 -2.81 9.32 12.93
CA TRP A 161 -1.78 10.33 13.13
C TRP A 161 -0.87 10.39 11.90
N THR A 162 -0.78 11.57 11.27
CA THR A 162 -0.14 11.72 9.96
C THR A 162 1.16 12.52 9.97
N LEU A 163 1.41 13.37 10.99
CA LEU A 163 2.67 14.08 11.18
C LEU A 163 3.70 13.21 11.88
N LEU A 164 4.61 12.60 11.14
CA LEU A 164 5.53 11.61 11.68
C LEU A 164 6.98 11.98 11.39
N PRO A 165 7.91 11.74 12.35
CA PRO A 165 9.31 11.65 11.98
C PRO A 165 9.46 10.45 11.04
N GLU A 166 10.03 10.68 9.87
CA GLU A 166 10.38 9.63 8.92
C GLU A 166 11.70 9.03 9.39
N ILE A 167 11.65 7.94 10.15
CA ILE A 167 12.84 7.21 10.58
C ILE A 167 12.74 5.81 9.99
N ASN A 168 13.53 5.56 8.95
CA ASN A 168 13.75 4.22 8.42
C ASN A 168 15.19 3.83 8.72
N PHE A 169 15.36 2.63 9.24
CA PHE A 169 16.66 1.97 9.30
C PHE A 169 16.44 0.59 8.69
N SER A 170 17.28 0.23 7.73
CA SER A 170 17.40 -1.14 7.30
C SER A 170 18.84 -1.59 7.31
N ARG A 171 19.03 -2.83 7.73
CA ARG A 171 20.31 -3.53 7.64
C ARG A 171 20.06 -4.86 6.96
N SER A 172 20.83 -5.17 5.95
CA SER A 172 20.69 -6.44 5.23
C SER A 172 22.02 -6.79 4.60
N GLY A 173 22.49 -8.02 4.84
CA GLY A 173 23.69 -8.53 4.20
C GLY A 173 24.95 -7.68 4.40
N GLY A 174 25.12 -7.09 5.59
CA GLY A 174 26.27 -6.24 5.95
C GLY A 174 26.04 -4.75 5.80
N GLU A 175 25.16 -4.34 4.88
CA GLU A 175 24.93 -2.93 4.53
C GLU A 175 23.87 -2.26 5.39
N ASN A 176 24.02 -0.95 5.58
CA ASN A 176 23.10 -0.13 6.36
C ASN A 176 22.49 0.96 5.49
N LYS A 177 21.16 1.01 5.45
CA LYS A 177 20.40 2.14 4.92
C LYS A 177 19.67 2.82 6.06
N SER A 178 19.74 4.14 6.09
CA SER A 178 19.04 4.98 7.05
C SER A 178 18.36 6.13 6.31
N SER A 179 17.19 6.51 6.77
CA SER A 179 16.51 7.71 6.34
C SER A 179 15.95 8.41 7.56
N ILE A 180 16.24 9.70 7.69
CA ILE A 180 15.72 10.56 8.75
C ILE A 180 15.06 11.79 8.13
N GLY A 181 13.84 12.10 8.55
CA GLY A 181 13.07 13.18 7.96
C GLY A 181 11.77 13.45 8.71
N PHE A 182 10.90 14.18 8.04
CA PHE A 182 9.53 14.41 8.47
C PHE A 182 8.59 14.16 7.30
N ARG A 183 7.46 13.54 7.62
CA ARG A 183 6.38 13.28 6.68
C ARG A 183 5.06 13.69 7.29
N GLU A 184 4.30 14.49 6.56
CA GLU A 184 2.90 14.79 6.83
C GLU A 184 2.09 14.16 5.69
N SER A 185 1.15 13.26 5.98
CA SER A 185 0.36 12.52 4.97
C SER A 185 -1.09 13.00 4.84
N ASN A 186 -1.49 13.98 5.63
CA ASN A 186 -2.79 14.64 5.61
C ASN A 186 -2.62 16.15 5.86
N LEU A 187 -1.78 16.80 5.05
CA LEU A 187 -1.39 18.19 5.26
C LEU A 187 -2.63 19.09 5.43
N LEU A 188 -2.77 19.67 6.63
CA LEU A 188 -3.89 20.53 7.02
C LEU A 188 -5.28 19.87 6.87
N GLY A 189 -5.36 18.54 6.90
CA GLY A 189 -6.60 17.79 6.71
C GLY A 189 -7.00 17.59 5.25
N TRP A 190 -6.16 17.94 4.27
CA TRP A 190 -6.51 17.92 2.84
C TRP A 190 -6.17 16.62 2.09
N GLY A 191 -5.71 15.59 2.80
CA GLY A 191 -5.25 14.32 2.21
C GLY A 191 -3.98 14.43 1.37
N LYS A 192 -3.24 15.55 1.47
CA LYS A 192 -2.01 15.80 0.72
C LYS A 192 -0.79 15.30 1.50
N ARG A 193 0.22 14.80 0.79
CA ARG A 193 1.48 14.36 1.40
C ARG A 193 2.60 15.36 1.14
N LEU A 194 3.34 15.68 2.20
CA LEU A 194 4.59 16.43 2.15
C LEU A 194 5.66 15.66 2.93
N SER A 195 6.76 15.31 2.28
CA SER A 195 7.88 14.59 2.88
C SER A 195 9.18 15.31 2.60
N PHE A 196 10.02 15.42 3.63
CA PHE A 196 11.42 15.81 3.48
C PHE A 196 12.28 14.88 4.32
N SER A 197 13.22 14.19 3.68
CA SER A 197 14.10 13.24 4.36
C SER A 197 15.53 13.30 3.85
N ARG A 198 16.48 12.97 4.73
CA ARG A 198 17.86 12.68 4.39
C ARG A 198 18.02 11.17 4.38
N THR A 199 18.42 10.60 3.24
CA THR A 199 18.69 9.17 3.10
C THR A 199 20.19 8.93 3.02
N THR A 200 20.65 7.81 3.54
CA THR A 200 22.04 7.36 3.49
C THR A 200 22.05 5.85 3.40
N ASP A 201 22.64 5.28 2.36
CA ASP A 201 22.91 3.85 2.20
C ASP A 201 24.39 3.62 1.86
N SER A 202 24.73 2.41 1.42
CA SER A 202 26.08 2.00 1.05
C SER A 202 26.64 2.83 -0.09
N ASP A 203 25.78 3.23 -1.02
CA ASP A 203 26.19 3.80 -2.29
C ASP A 203 26.06 5.33 -2.26
N ARG A 204 25.08 5.88 -1.53
CA ARG A 204 24.80 7.32 -1.56
C ARG A 204 24.28 7.91 -0.27
N SER A 205 24.46 9.22 -0.13
CA SER A 205 23.76 10.03 0.86
C SER A 205 23.16 11.26 0.22
N GLY A 206 21.94 11.64 0.61
CA GLY A 206 21.23 12.72 -0.07
C GLY A 206 19.97 13.17 0.62
N TYR A 207 19.32 14.17 0.04
CA TYR A 207 18.04 14.70 0.47
C TYR A 207 16.96 14.33 -0.52
N LEU A 208 15.76 14.04 -0.03
CA LEU A 208 14.58 13.73 -0.81
C LEU A 208 13.42 14.61 -0.36
N PHE A 209 12.85 15.32 -1.31
CA PHE A 209 11.60 16.04 -1.18
C PHE A 209 10.51 15.34 -1.99
N VAL A 210 9.35 15.14 -1.39
CA VAL A 210 8.18 14.53 -2.04
C VAL A 210 6.93 15.34 -1.69
N TYR A 211 6.15 15.68 -2.72
CA TYR A 211 4.81 16.23 -2.58
C TYR A 211 3.82 15.43 -3.42
N ASP A 212 2.74 14.95 -2.82
CA ASP A 212 1.65 14.27 -3.51
C ASP A 212 0.33 14.97 -3.21
N ASP A 213 -0.44 15.19 -4.27
CA ASP A 213 -1.79 15.70 -4.19
C ASP A 213 -2.74 14.72 -4.89
N PRO A 214 -3.49 13.88 -4.15
CA PRO A 214 -4.37 12.88 -4.75
C PRO A 214 -5.67 13.47 -5.30
N ASN A 215 -5.97 14.74 -5.01
CA ASN A 215 -7.21 15.43 -5.41
C ASN A 215 -6.92 16.93 -5.62
N ILE A 216 -6.12 17.28 -6.63
CA ILE A 216 -5.73 18.67 -6.91
C ILE A 216 -6.99 19.54 -7.03
N PHE A 217 -7.08 20.63 -6.28
CA PHE A 217 -8.26 21.51 -6.22
C PHE A 217 -9.59 20.76 -5.97
N SER A 218 -9.58 19.72 -5.13
CA SER A 218 -10.78 18.92 -4.81
C SER A 218 -11.39 18.21 -6.03
N SER A 219 -10.55 17.89 -7.02
CA SER A 219 -10.93 17.16 -8.23
C SER A 219 -10.43 15.71 -8.18
N ARG A 220 -10.56 14.97 -9.29
CA ARG A 220 -9.98 13.63 -9.46
C ARG A 220 -8.57 13.64 -10.07
N TYR A 221 -8.00 14.82 -10.33
CA TYR A 221 -6.62 14.94 -10.81
C TYR A 221 -5.64 14.63 -9.68
N ARG A 222 -4.59 13.87 -10.01
CA ARG A 222 -3.49 13.52 -9.13
C ARG A 222 -2.20 14.15 -9.61
N GLY A 223 -1.43 14.69 -8.68
CA GLY A 223 -0.11 15.26 -8.93
C GLY A 223 0.94 14.67 -8.01
N ARG A 224 2.14 14.49 -8.53
CA ARG A 224 3.32 14.15 -7.72
C ARG A 224 4.53 14.94 -8.20
N VAL A 225 5.26 15.49 -7.24
CA VAL A 225 6.53 16.18 -7.44
C VAL A 225 7.56 15.53 -6.54
N GLU A 226 8.66 15.06 -7.10
CA GLU A 226 9.81 14.59 -6.34
C GLU A 226 11.08 15.27 -6.79
N TYR A 227 11.92 15.57 -5.81
CA TYR A 227 13.27 16.07 -6.04
C TYR A 227 14.23 15.38 -5.07
N ALA A 228 15.29 14.78 -5.60
CA ALA A 228 16.39 14.26 -4.80
C ALA A 228 17.71 14.91 -5.21
N ASP A 229 18.54 15.20 -4.21
CA ASP A 229 19.91 15.69 -4.36
C ASP A 229 20.81 14.77 -3.55
N ASN A 230 21.47 13.84 -4.23
CA ASN A 230 22.31 12.80 -3.66
C ASN A 230 23.78 13.07 -3.96
N SER A 231 24.67 12.45 -3.20
CA SER A 231 26.12 12.53 -3.39
C SER A 231 26.58 12.06 -4.76
N ASP A 232 25.81 11.20 -5.41
CA ASP A 232 26.08 10.53 -6.67
C ASP A 232 25.20 11.03 -7.84
N GLY A 233 24.36 12.05 -7.61
CA GLY A 233 23.51 12.61 -8.67
C GLY A 233 22.17 13.13 -8.18
N LYS A 234 21.29 13.45 -9.13
CA LYS A 234 19.99 14.10 -8.86
C LYS A 234 18.86 13.30 -9.44
N ARG A 235 17.68 13.43 -8.82
CA ARG A 235 16.43 12.89 -9.34
C ARG A 235 15.33 13.92 -9.38
N HIS A 236 14.57 13.93 -10.46
CA HIS A 236 13.39 14.75 -10.66
C HIS A 236 12.24 13.87 -11.13
N LEU A 237 11.06 14.04 -10.53
CA LEU A 237 9.82 13.45 -11.04
C LEU A 237 8.70 14.48 -11.02
N LEU A 238 8.00 14.61 -12.14
CA LEU A 238 6.76 15.36 -12.27
C LEU A 238 5.71 14.43 -12.89
N GLU A 239 4.63 14.20 -12.17
CA GLU A 239 3.50 13.40 -12.65
C GLU A 239 2.20 14.21 -12.50
N LEU A 240 1.39 14.23 -13.55
CA LEU A 240 0.03 14.77 -13.52
C LEU A 240 -0.89 13.80 -14.27
N THR A 241 -1.87 13.24 -13.56
CA THR A 241 -2.76 12.22 -14.12
C THR A 241 -4.23 12.49 -13.74
N TYR A 242 -5.13 12.20 -14.66
CA TYR A 242 -6.52 11.89 -14.36
C TYR A 242 -6.64 10.36 -14.44
N PRO A 243 -6.52 9.62 -13.32
CA PRO A 243 -6.45 8.17 -13.35
C PRO A 243 -7.84 7.55 -13.50
N PHE A 244 -7.88 6.25 -13.81
CA PHE A 244 -9.06 5.42 -13.56
C PHE A 244 -9.28 5.24 -12.05
N TYR A 245 -9.86 6.25 -11.40
CA TYR A 245 -10.02 6.31 -9.93
C TYR A 245 -11.10 5.36 -9.40
N ALA A 246 -12.10 5.03 -10.21
CA ALA A 246 -13.13 4.03 -9.95
C ALA A 246 -13.11 2.92 -11.01
N ILE A 247 -13.79 1.81 -10.76
CA ILE A 247 -13.93 0.71 -11.72
C ILE A 247 -14.56 1.21 -13.02
N ASP A 248 -15.62 2.01 -12.92
CA ASP A 248 -16.43 2.52 -14.03
C ASP A 248 -15.93 3.84 -14.65
N THR A 249 -14.79 4.38 -14.20
CA THR A 249 -14.25 5.64 -14.75
C THR A 249 -14.00 5.51 -16.25
N PRO A 250 -14.64 6.34 -17.12
CA PRO A 250 -14.67 6.09 -18.56
C PRO A 250 -13.37 6.43 -19.29
N TYR A 251 -12.56 7.35 -18.77
CA TYR A 251 -11.32 7.78 -19.40
C TYR A 251 -10.22 8.03 -18.37
N SER A 252 -8.98 7.95 -18.84
CA SER A 252 -7.79 8.24 -18.07
C SER A 252 -6.77 8.90 -19.00
N TYR A 253 -5.96 9.80 -18.49
CA TYR A 253 -4.86 10.39 -19.25
C TYR A 253 -3.85 10.99 -18.29
N GLY A 254 -2.65 11.22 -18.78
CA GLY A 254 -1.65 11.89 -17.97
C GLY A 254 -0.30 12.02 -18.65
N ILE A 255 0.55 12.74 -17.94
CA ILE A 255 1.93 13.02 -18.30
C ILE A 255 2.84 12.64 -17.13
N LEU A 256 4.02 12.13 -17.47
CA LEU A 256 5.10 11.84 -16.54
C LEU A 256 6.40 12.33 -17.17
N SER A 257 7.21 13.03 -16.39
CA SER A 257 8.59 13.37 -16.71
C SER A 257 9.47 12.94 -15.54
N TYR A 258 10.52 12.20 -15.84
CA TYR A 258 11.43 11.59 -14.89
C TYR A 258 12.86 11.79 -15.39
N SER A 259 13.76 12.15 -14.51
CA SER A 259 15.20 12.21 -14.79
C SER A 259 15.94 11.76 -13.53
N GLU A 260 16.85 10.81 -13.66
CA GLU A 260 17.69 10.34 -12.56
C GLU A 260 19.13 10.15 -13.06
N GLN A 261 20.07 10.83 -12.42
CA GLN A 261 21.49 10.55 -12.51
C GLN A 261 21.93 9.87 -11.22
N ARG A 262 22.68 8.77 -11.33
CA ARG A 262 23.22 8.04 -10.20
C ARG A 262 24.41 7.17 -10.58
N GLU A 263 25.25 6.91 -9.59
CA GLU A 263 26.24 5.83 -9.66
C GLU A 263 25.54 4.48 -9.41
N GLU A 264 25.88 3.50 -10.26
CA GLU A 264 25.38 2.13 -10.24
C GLU A 264 26.53 1.16 -9.98
N SER A 265 26.30 0.21 -9.09
CA SER A 265 27.28 -0.79 -8.68
C SER A 265 26.99 -2.16 -9.28
N LEU A 266 28.03 -2.82 -9.79
CA LEU A 266 28.00 -4.22 -10.19
C LEU A 266 28.63 -5.08 -9.10
N TYR A 267 27.99 -6.20 -8.78
CA TYR A 267 28.43 -7.06 -7.69
C TYR A 267 28.92 -8.42 -8.20
N ARG A 268 29.80 -9.04 -7.41
CA ARG A 268 30.22 -10.44 -7.52
C ARG A 268 30.51 -11.00 -6.12
N ARG A 269 29.73 -12.00 -5.68
CA ARG A 269 29.82 -12.59 -4.33
C ARG A 269 29.58 -11.56 -3.21
N GLY A 270 28.61 -10.67 -3.41
CA GLY A 270 28.29 -9.59 -2.46
C GLY A 270 29.40 -8.55 -2.27
N LYS A 271 30.40 -8.54 -3.15
CA LYS A 271 31.40 -7.46 -3.24
C LYS A 271 31.18 -6.69 -4.52
N GLU A 272 31.19 -5.38 -4.41
CA GLU A 272 31.25 -4.51 -5.57
C GLU A 272 32.54 -4.75 -6.37
N ILE A 273 32.41 -4.83 -7.68
CA ILE A 273 33.52 -5.08 -8.60
C ILE A 273 33.73 -3.98 -9.64
N SER A 274 32.72 -3.15 -9.87
CA SER A 274 32.78 -2.05 -10.82
C SER A 274 31.60 -1.12 -10.56
N GLU A 275 31.83 0.17 -10.72
CA GLU A 275 30.78 1.20 -10.66
C GLU A 275 30.77 2.01 -11.95
N PHE A 276 29.65 2.66 -12.26
CA PHE A 276 29.52 3.59 -13.38
C PHE A 276 28.42 4.62 -13.13
N ASP A 277 28.53 5.79 -13.76
CA ASP A 277 27.46 6.80 -13.72
C ASP A 277 26.42 6.49 -14.80
N GLN A 278 25.16 6.50 -14.42
CA GLN A 278 24.03 6.30 -15.31
C GLN A 278 23.06 7.47 -15.19
N THR A 279 22.72 8.09 -16.32
CA THR A 279 21.61 9.04 -16.42
C THR A 279 20.46 8.40 -17.20
N THR A 280 19.26 8.44 -16.62
CA THR A 280 18.01 7.97 -17.23
C THR A 280 17.02 9.13 -17.31
N ASP A 281 16.61 9.47 -18.52
CA ASP A 281 15.57 10.46 -18.79
C ASP A 281 14.35 9.75 -19.39
N LEU A 282 13.16 9.95 -18.83
CA LEU A 282 11.92 9.30 -19.27
C LEU A 282 10.77 10.31 -19.30
N ASN A 283 10.17 10.48 -20.47
CA ASN A 283 8.94 11.21 -20.67
C ASN A 283 7.85 10.27 -21.19
N ARG A 284 6.66 10.37 -20.62
CA ARG A 284 5.51 9.56 -21.02
C ARG A 284 4.25 10.40 -21.07
N ILE A 285 3.48 10.24 -22.13
CA ILE A 285 2.12 10.75 -22.24
C ILE A 285 1.18 9.61 -22.62
N PHE A 286 -0.04 9.63 -22.12
CA PHE A 286 -1.04 8.64 -22.51
C PHE A 286 -2.46 9.17 -22.41
N ILE A 287 -3.35 8.51 -23.14
CA ILE A 287 -4.80 8.58 -23.03
C ILE A 287 -5.35 7.16 -22.97
N GLY A 288 -6.47 6.96 -22.30
CA GLY A 288 -7.07 5.65 -22.13
C GLY A 288 -8.58 5.73 -21.96
N HIS A 289 -9.24 4.64 -22.35
CA HIS A 289 -10.68 4.48 -22.26
C HIS A 289 -11.01 3.17 -21.54
N SER A 290 -12.04 3.19 -20.69
CA SER A 290 -12.54 2.04 -19.95
C SER A 290 -13.90 1.61 -20.48
N LYS A 291 -14.13 0.31 -20.48
CA LYS A 291 -15.42 -0.30 -20.76
C LYS A 291 -15.69 -1.41 -19.74
N ALA A 292 -16.79 -1.29 -19.01
CA ALA A 292 -17.33 -2.39 -18.24
C ALA A 292 -17.82 -3.50 -19.19
N LEU A 293 -17.46 -4.73 -18.89
CA LEU A 293 -17.85 -5.95 -19.58
C LEU A 293 -18.84 -6.74 -18.70
N SER A 294 -19.40 -7.84 -19.22
CA SER A 294 -20.24 -8.73 -18.41
C SER A 294 -19.44 -9.42 -17.30
N ASN A 295 -20.12 -9.94 -16.28
CA ASN A 295 -19.53 -10.74 -15.19
C ASN A 295 -18.47 -9.99 -14.35
N SER A 296 -18.69 -8.71 -14.02
CA SER A 296 -17.78 -7.89 -13.18
C SER A 296 -16.40 -7.63 -13.80
N TRP A 297 -16.22 -7.87 -15.09
CA TRP A 297 -14.99 -7.52 -15.80
C TRP A 297 -14.99 -6.08 -16.26
N THR A 298 -13.82 -5.47 -16.26
CA THR A 298 -13.54 -4.15 -16.82
C THR A 298 -12.34 -4.26 -17.74
N GLN A 299 -12.46 -3.70 -18.94
CA GLN A 299 -11.37 -3.58 -19.89
C GLN A 299 -10.99 -2.11 -20.05
N ARG A 300 -9.70 -1.81 -19.92
CA ARG A 300 -9.13 -0.50 -20.16
C ARG A 300 -8.10 -0.61 -21.27
N ILE A 301 -8.22 0.21 -22.29
CA ILE A 301 -7.25 0.32 -23.38
C ILE A 301 -6.63 1.71 -23.32
N SER A 302 -5.31 1.78 -23.33
CA SER A 302 -4.56 3.04 -23.34
C SER A 302 -3.64 3.10 -24.55
N LEU A 303 -3.52 4.29 -25.13
CA LEU A 303 -2.56 4.65 -26.16
C LEU A 303 -1.63 5.70 -25.55
N GLY A 304 -0.33 5.56 -25.77
CA GLY A 304 0.63 6.53 -25.27
C GLY A 304 1.88 6.59 -26.11
N TYR A 305 2.76 7.50 -25.72
CA TYR A 305 4.08 7.70 -26.28
C TYR A 305 5.09 7.75 -25.15
N VAL A 306 6.22 7.08 -25.36
CA VAL A 306 7.38 7.07 -24.45
C VAL A 306 8.56 7.63 -25.21
N ASP A 307 9.32 8.48 -24.53
CA ASP A 307 10.67 8.91 -24.92
C ASP A 307 11.57 8.63 -23.72
N GLU A 308 12.52 7.72 -23.87
CA GLU A 308 13.37 7.21 -22.79
C GLU A 308 14.82 7.12 -23.27
N GLN A 309 15.75 7.66 -22.50
CA GLN A 309 17.18 7.66 -22.82
C GLN A 309 17.98 7.17 -21.61
N HIS A 310 18.96 6.32 -21.86
CA HIS A 310 19.94 5.87 -20.89
C HIS A 310 21.33 6.19 -21.41
N THR A 311 22.12 6.93 -20.63
CA THR A 311 23.51 7.22 -20.93
C THR A 311 24.42 6.70 -19.82
N PHE A 312 25.57 6.15 -20.20
CA PHE A 312 26.51 5.48 -19.30
C PHE A 312 27.88 6.12 -19.39
N THR A 313 28.41 6.59 -18.27
CA THR A 313 29.72 7.25 -18.19
C THR A 313 30.65 6.48 -17.28
N ALA A 314 31.88 6.23 -17.75
CA ALA A 314 32.91 5.60 -16.96
C ALA A 314 33.41 6.57 -15.89
N ILE A 315 33.56 6.07 -14.67
CA ILE A 315 34.17 6.75 -13.54
C ILE A 315 35.47 6.03 -13.13
N GLN A 316 36.15 6.51 -12.10
CA GLN A 316 37.47 5.99 -11.70
C GLN A 316 37.42 4.51 -11.28
N THR A 317 36.26 4.06 -10.81
CA THR A 317 35.95 2.71 -10.32
C THR A 317 35.26 1.83 -11.37
N THR A 318 35.20 2.27 -12.63
CA THR A 318 34.70 1.45 -13.74
C THR A 318 35.76 0.46 -14.21
N PHE A 319 35.58 -0.81 -13.86
CA PHE A 319 36.49 -1.91 -14.22
C PHE A 319 35.86 -2.94 -15.17
N GLU A 320 34.54 -3.01 -15.22
CA GLU A 320 33.79 -3.87 -16.16
C GLU A 320 33.32 -3.05 -17.38
N PRO A 321 33.06 -3.70 -18.54
CA PRO A 321 32.57 -3.00 -19.73
C PRO A 321 31.23 -2.30 -19.48
N LEU A 322 31.14 -1.02 -19.88
CA LEU A 322 29.88 -0.29 -19.83
C LEU A 322 28.86 -0.86 -20.80
N ALA A 323 27.59 -0.70 -20.44
CA ALA A 323 26.52 -0.87 -21.39
C ALA A 323 26.58 0.24 -22.45
N LYS A 324 26.05 -0.03 -23.64
CA LYS A 324 25.90 1.02 -24.65
C LYS A 324 24.78 1.97 -24.22
N ASP A 325 24.93 3.25 -24.55
CA ASP A 325 23.85 4.23 -24.50
C ASP A 325 22.68 3.74 -25.33
N ARG A 326 21.46 4.01 -24.84
CA ARG A 326 20.24 3.51 -25.44
C ARG A 326 19.18 4.58 -25.47
N SER A 327 18.43 4.62 -26.56
CA SER A 327 17.31 5.54 -26.76
C SER A 327 16.08 4.78 -27.24
N TYR A 328 14.94 5.05 -26.63
CA TYR A 328 13.66 4.43 -26.92
C TYR A 328 12.60 5.51 -27.10
N SER A 329 12.12 5.70 -28.32
CA SER A 329 11.09 6.69 -28.63
C SER A 329 9.98 5.99 -29.42
N TYR A 330 8.86 5.70 -28.76
CA TYR A 330 7.85 4.81 -29.32
C TYR A 330 6.41 5.10 -28.89
N PRO A 331 5.44 4.97 -29.81
CA PRO A 331 4.05 4.80 -29.43
C PRO A 331 3.82 3.39 -28.86
N TYR A 332 2.87 3.28 -27.94
CA TYR A 332 2.46 1.99 -27.38
C TYR A 332 0.94 1.88 -27.25
N ILE A 333 0.48 0.63 -27.20
CA ILE A 333 -0.86 0.24 -26.76
C ILE A 333 -0.72 -0.58 -25.47
N SER A 334 -1.56 -0.27 -24.47
CA SER A 334 -1.68 -1.07 -23.25
C SER A 334 -3.12 -1.52 -23.05
N GLY A 335 -3.30 -2.81 -22.75
CA GLY A 335 -4.58 -3.38 -22.36
C GLY A 335 -4.55 -3.80 -20.90
N HIS A 336 -5.60 -3.48 -20.15
CA HIS A 336 -5.79 -3.86 -18.75
C HIS A 336 -7.15 -4.52 -18.58
N TRP A 337 -7.17 -5.78 -18.18
CA TRP A 337 -8.35 -6.57 -17.87
C TRP A 337 -8.42 -6.83 -16.38
N PHE A 338 -9.51 -6.40 -15.77
CA PHE A 338 -9.70 -6.37 -14.33
C PHE A 338 -11.04 -6.99 -13.96
N GLU A 339 -11.03 -8.04 -13.17
CA GLU A 339 -12.21 -8.64 -12.56
C GLU A 339 -12.40 -8.09 -11.15
N ASP A 340 -13.57 -7.50 -10.91
CA ASP A 340 -13.96 -6.96 -9.61
C ASP A 340 -14.53 -8.06 -8.71
N ASN A 341 -13.70 -8.57 -7.80
CA ASN A 341 -14.07 -9.59 -6.81
C ASN A 341 -13.32 -9.36 -5.49
N PHE A 342 -13.58 -8.21 -4.86
CA PHE A 342 -12.99 -7.87 -3.56
C PHE A 342 -13.73 -8.51 -2.39
N ILE A 343 -12.96 -8.86 -1.38
CA ILE A 343 -13.45 -9.24 -0.06
C ILE A 343 -12.67 -8.51 1.04
N LYS A 344 -13.31 -8.27 2.19
CA LYS A 344 -12.66 -7.75 3.40
C LYS A 344 -12.04 -8.90 4.18
N VAL A 345 -10.74 -8.85 4.42
CA VAL A 345 -9.99 -9.85 5.20
C VAL A 345 -9.12 -9.16 6.25
N ARG A 346 -8.52 -9.95 7.14
CA ARG A 346 -7.46 -9.49 8.07
C ARG A 346 -6.35 -10.52 8.18
N ASN A 347 -5.20 -10.10 8.71
CA ASN A 347 -4.06 -10.97 9.03
C ASN A 347 -3.48 -11.69 7.78
N PHE A 348 -3.44 -11.04 6.62
CA PHE A 348 -2.72 -11.57 5.45
C PHE A 348 -1.45 -10.77 5.18
N ASP A 349 -1.62 -9.52 4.76
CA ASP A 349 -0.51 -8.58 4.57
C ASP A 349 -0.29 -7.69 5.82
N SER A 350 -1.33 -7.41 6.60
CA SER A 350 -1.25 -6.59 7.83
C SER A 350 -1.59 -7.39 9.09
N ILE A 351 -1.53 -6.75 10.27
CA ILE A 351 -1.84 -7.36 11.58
C ILE A 351 -3.05 -6.63 12.19
N TYR A 352 -4.18 -7.33 12.39
CA TYR A 352 -5.47 -6.82 12.90
C TYR A 352 -5.97 -5.54 12.21
N ARG A 353 -5.71 -5.39 10.91
CA ARG A 353 -6.27 -4.33 10.08
C ARG A 353 -7.18 -4.93 9.02
N THR A 354 -8.21 -4.18 8.63
CA THR A 354 -9.07 -4.48 7.50
C THR A 354 -8.27 -4.35 6.20
N GLU A 355 -8.29 -5.39 5.38
CA GLU A 355 -7.59 -5.47 4.09
C GLU A 355 -8.61 -5.78 2.98
N ASP A 356 -8.59 -5.03 1.89
CA ASP A 356 -9.39 -5.34 0.69
C ASP A 356 -8.58 -6.23 -0.26
N LEU A 357 -8.91 -7.52 -0.31
CA LEU A 357 -8.24 -8.50 -1.17
C LEU A 357 -9.07 -8.75 -2.43
N ASN A 358 -8.52 -8.47 -3.61
CA ASN A 358 -9.13 -8.89 -4.87
C ASN A 358 -8.80 -10.35 -5.18
N LEU A 359 -9.82 -11.20 -5.30
CA LEU A 359 -9.72 -12.59 -5.76
C LEU A 359 -9.79 -12.70 -7.29
N GLY A 360 -10.24 -11.65 -7.97
CA GLY A 360 -10.37 -11.61 -9.42
C GLY A 360 -9.01 -11.59 -10.13
N TRP A 361 -9.07 -11.81 -11.44
CA TRP A 361 -7.93 -11.60 -12.33
C TRP A 361 -7.63 -10.10 -12.53
N ASN A 362 -6.36 -9.75 -12.54
CA ASN A 362 -5.86 -8.43 -12.88
C ASN A 362 -4.66 -8.59 -13.82
N ALA A 363 -4.88 -8.37 -15.12
CA ALA A 363 -3.91 -8.59 -16.18
C ALA A 363 -3.69 -7.30 -16.97
N GLN A 364 -2.46 -6.83 -17.05
CA GLN A 364 -2.04 -5.68 -17.85
C GLN A 364 -0.97 -6.10 -18.85
N ALA A 365 -1.15 -5.78 -20.12
CA ALA A 365 -0.16 -5.98 -21.17
C ALA A 365 0.17 -4.65 -21.86
N LEU A 366 1.40 -4.50 -22.33
CA LEU A 366 1.84 -3.37 -23.13
C LEU A 366 2.62 -3.88 -24.34
N LEU A 367 2.38 -3.28 -25.49
CA LEU A 367 3.15 -3.48 -26.72
C LEU A 367 3.48 -2.11 -27.33
N GLY A 368 4.74 -1.89 -27.65
CA GLY A 368 5.23 -0.66 -28.31
C GLY A 368 6.30 -0.99 -29.35
N TYR A 369 6.58 -0.06 -30.26
CA TYR A 369 7.61 -0.24 -31.28
C TYR A 369 8.44 1.03 -31.42
N SER A 370 9.69 0.96 -30.98
CA SER A 370 10.70 2.01 -31.18
C SER A 370 11.33 1.80 -32.53
N ASP A 371 11.15 2.76 -33.43
CA ASP A 371 11.76 2.73 -34.76
C ASP A 371 13.06 3.53 -34.75
N GLU A 372 14.06 3.04 -35.48
CA GLU A 372 15.37 3.69 -35.55
C GLU A 372 15.30 5.15 -35.99
N SER A 373 14.34 5.50 -36.85
CA SER A 373 14.17 6.88 -37.32
C SER A 373 13.62 7.85 -36.27
N LEU A 374 13.03 7.32 -35.18
CA LEU A 374 12.49 8.10 -34.07
C LEU A 374 13.47 8.16 -32.90
N SER A 375 14.09 7.03 -32.56
CA SER A 375 14.95 6.93 -31.38
C SER A 375 16.43 7.21 -31.65
N ASP A 376 16.88 7.21 -32.91
CA ASP A 376 18.30 7.25 -33.27
C ASP A 376 19.11 6.07 -32.67
N ASP A 377 18.47 4.89 -32.60
CA ASP A 377 19.00 3.64 -32.03
C ASP A 377 18.27 2.43 -32.67
N ASP A 378 18.75 1.20 -32.51
CA ASP A 378 18.17 -0.04 -33.04
C ASP A 378 16.64 -0.10 -32.85
N SER A 379 15.92 -0.56 -33.88
CA SER A 379 14.47 -0.74 -33.79
C SER A 379 14.12 -1.87 -32.82
N ARG A 380 13.25 -1.57 -31.84
CA ARG A 380 12.88 -2.50 -30.78
C ARG A 380 11.37 -2.65 -30.64
N LEU A 381 10.89 -3.89 -30.64
CA LEU A 381 9.55 -4.21 -30.13
C LEU A 381 9.63 -4.27 -28.61
N VAL A 382 8.92 -3.37 -27.94
CA VAL A 382 8.81 -3.27 -26.49
C VAL A 382 7.60 -4.06 -26.01
N TYR A 383 7.76 -4.90 -24.99
CA TYR A 383 6.63 -5.64 -24.44
C TYR A 383 6.70 -5.76 -22.92
N SER A 384 5.54 -5.75 -22.27
CA SER A 384 5.42 -6.15 -20.87
C SER A 384 4.08 -6.81 -20.57
N LEU A 385 4.06 -7.66 -19.55
CA LEU A 385 2.89 -8.38 -19.07
C LEU A 385 2.94 -8.47 -17.53
N ASN A 386 1.92 -7.97 -16.87
CA ASN A 386 1.68 -8.14 -15.44
C ASN A 386 0.37 -8.89 -15.23
N VAL A 387 0.39 -10.04 -14.56
CA VAL A 387 -0.82 -10.82 -14.25
C VAL A 387 -0.86 -11.15 -12.77
N LYS A 388 -1.98 -10.89 -12.11
CA LYS A 388 -2.22 -11.22 -10.71
C LYS A 388 -3.60 -11.85 -10.53
N THR A 389 -3.71 -12.81 -9.62
CA THR A 389 -5.00 -13.38 -9.19
C THR A 389 -4.84 -14.02 -7.81
N ALA A 390 -5.95 -14.20 -7.09
CA ALA A 390 -5.96 -14.88 -5.81
C ALA A 390 -7.18 -15.80 -5.67
N HIS A 391 -7.01 -16.94 -5.02
CA HIS A 391 -8.07 -17.95 -4.95
C HIS A 391 -8.06 -18.70 -3.63
N PHE A 392 -9.22 -18.81 -2.99
CA PHE A 392 -9.40 -19.69 -1.83
C PHE A 392 -9.69 -21.11 -2.31
N SER A 393 -8.82 -22.07 -1.98
CA SER A 393 -9.03 -23.50 -2.24
C SER A 393 -9.83 -24.22 -1.14
N GLY A 394 -10.20 -23.50 -0.08
CA GLY A 394 -10.96 -24.00 1.06
C GLY A 394 -11.17 -22.90 2.10
N ASP A 395 -11.63 -23.27 3.30
CA ASP A 395 -11.96 -22.29 4.35
C ASP A 395 -10.76 -21.78 5.13
N ASN A 396 -9.57 -22.29 4.88
CA ASN A 396 -8.35 -21.90 5.58
C ASN A 396 -7.14 -21.76 4.63
N THR A 397 -7.35 -21.87 3.32
CA THR A 397 -6.26 -21.87 2.34
C THR A 397 -6.47 -20.81 1.25
N LEU A 398 -5.48 -19.93 1.09
CA LEU A 398 -5.45 -18.91 0.05
C LEU A 398 -4.21 -19.09 -0.82
N TRP A 399 -4.40 -19.02 -2.12
CA TRP A 399 -3.35 -18.92 -3.12
C TRP A 399 -3.33 -17.52 -3.71
N ARG A 400 -2.14 -16.95 -3.94
CA ARG A 400 -1.95 -15.74 -4.76
C ARG A 400 -0.90 -16.04 -5.81
N PHE A 401 -1.20 -15.67 -7.04
CA PHE A 401 -0.32 -15.83 -8.19
C PHE A 401 0.03 -14.46 -8.75
N SER A 402 1.29 -14.25 -9.07
CA SER A 402 1.72 -13.06 -9.79
C SER A 402 2.83 -13.38 -10.79
N THR A 403 2.64 -12.97 -12.03
CA THR A 403 3.63 -13.10 -13.11
C THR A 403 3.93 -11.71 -13.67
N ASN A 404 5.21 -11.41 -13.85
CA ASN A 404 5.71 -10.23 -14.55
C ASN A 404 6.66 -10.70 -15.66
N LEU A 405 6.42 -10.24 -16.89
CA LEU A 405 7.33 -10.36 -18.03
C LEU A 405 7.62 -8.97 -18.57
N GLU A 406 8.87 -8.69 -18.92
CA GLU A 406 9.29 -7.45 -19.57
C GLU A 406 10.51 -7.70 -20.45
N GLY A 407 10.72 -6.81 -21.43
CA GLY A 407 11.90 -6.81 -22.26
C GLY A 407 11.66 -6.24 -23.64
N PHE A 408 12.66 -6.43 -24.49
CA PHE A 408 12.68 -5.93 -25.84
C PHE A 408 13.01 -7.07 -26.82
N TRP A 409 12.49 -6.96 -28.02
CA TRP A 409 13.02 -7.68 -29.17
C TRP A 409 13.75 -6.67 -30.07
N ASN A 410 15.07 -6.79 -30.13
CA ASN A 410 15.93 -5.99 -30.99
C ASN A 410 15.92 -6.59 -32.42
N LYS A 411 15.46 -5.79 -33.39
CA LYS A 411 15.19 -6.24 -34.76
C LYS A 411 16.48 -6.45 -35.55
N GLU A 412 17.46 -5.58 -35.35
CA GLU A 412 18.75 -5.55 -36.04
C GLU A 412 19.61 -6.72 -35.57
N GLN A 413 19.68 -6.94 -34.25
CA GLN A 413 20.40 -8.05 -33.63
C GLN A 413 19.63 -9.38 -33.67
N LYS A 414 18.34 -9.34 -34.01
CA LYS A 414 17.44 -10.52 -34.09
C LYS A 414 17.43 -11.35 -32.81
N GLN A 415 17.40 -10.67 -31.67
CA GLN A 415 17.42 -11.32 -30.37
C GLN A 415 16.58 -10.57 -29.35
N LEU A 416 16.25 -11.28 -28.26
CA LEU A 416 15.74 -10.65 -27.05
C LEU A 416 16.83 -9.78 -26.43
N GLU A 417 16.43 -8.67 -25.85
CA GLU A 417 17.30 -7.75 -25.11
C GLU A 417 16.60 -7.43 -23.78
N ASN A 418 17.35 -7.48 -22.68
CA ASN A 418 16.84 -7.23 -21.32
C ASN A 418 15.57 -8.02 -20.97
N PHE A 419 15.43 -9.25 -21.48
CA PHE A 419 14.26 -10.06 -21.17
C PHE A 419 14.32 -10.52 -19.71
N LYS A 420 13.27 -10.22 -18.95
CA LYS A 420 13.09 -10.68 -17.56
C LYS A 420 11.70 -11.27 -17.39
N ALA A 421 11.64 -12.41 -16.73
CA ALA A 421 10.43 -13.13 -16.40
C ALA A 421 10.46 -13.51 -14.92
N THR A 422 9.51 -13.01 -14.13
CA THR A 422 9.34 -13.36 -12.72
C THR A 422 7.96 -13.97 -12.51
N SER A 423 7.89 -15.17 -11.95
CA SER A 423 6.65 -15.78 -11.50
C SER A 423 6.74 -16.06 -10.01
N GLN A 424 5.66 -15.73 -9.29
CA GLN A 424 5.58 -15.89 -7.84
C GLN A 424 4.25 -16.51 -7.46
N VAL A 425 4.32 -17.46 -6.53
CA VAL A 425 3.18 -18.11 -5.89
C VAL A 425 3.28 -17.88 -4.40
N GLN A 426 2.19 -17.45 -3.78
CA GLN A 426 2.07 -17.36 -2.33
C GLN A 426 0.95 -18.28 -1.88
N TYR A 427 1.19 -19.03 -0.82
CA TYR A 427 0.23 -19.94 -0.21
C TYR A 427 0.10 -19.62 1.27
N TYR A 428 -1.12 -19.47 1.73
CA TYR A 428 -1.46 -19.25 3.14
C TYR A 428 -2.29 -20.42 3.63
N LEU A 429 -1.90 -21.01 4.75
CA LEU A 429 -2.69 -21.98 5.49
C LEU A 429 -2.94 -21.44 6.90
N ASN A 430 -4.16 -20.96 7.13
CA ASN A 430 -4.58 -20.36 8.38
C ASN A 430 -4.97 -21.47 9.38
N THR A 431 -4.15 -21.69 10.40
CA THR A 431 -4.41 -22.73 11.42
C THR A 431 -5.29 -22.21 12.56
N SER A 432 -5.28 -20.89 12.79
CA SER A 432 -6.22 -20.17 13.66
C SER A 432 -6.37 -18.72 13.17
N VAL A 433 -7.21 -17.93 13.84
CA VAL A 433 -7.30 -16.48 13.62
C VAL A 433 -5.97 -15.75 13.88
N ASP A 434 -5.15 -16.32 14.74
CA ASP A 434 -3.91 -15.73 15.25
C ASP A 434 -2.64 -16.44 14.73
N GLN A 435 -2.78 -17.46 13.88
CA GLN A 435 -1.65 -18.21 13.35
C GLN A 435 -1.84 -18.67 11.91
N SER A 436 -0.82 -18.50 11.08
CA SER A 436 -0.79 -19.03 9.70
C SER A 436 0.56 -19.63 9.35
N TRP A 437 0.54 -20.59 8.44
CA TRP A 437 1.70 -20.95 7.63
C TRP A 437 1.66 -20.16 6.34
N TYR A 438 2.80 -19.62 5.94
CA TYR A 438 2.98 -18.87 4.71
C TYR A 438 4.11 -19.49 3.90
N VAL A 439 3.87 -19.69 2.61
CA VAL A 439 4.88 -20.13 1.66
C VAL A 439 4.93 -19.13 0.51
N LYS A 440 6.13 -18.69 0.16
CA LYS A 440 6.39 -17.88 -1.04
C LYS A 440 7.37 -18.63 -1.93
N GLY A 441 6.95 -18.98 -3.14
CA GLY A 441 7.83 -19.46 -4.20
C GLY A 441 8.00 -18.36 -5.25
N ARG A 442 9.25 -18.06 -5.64
CA ARG A 442 9.58 -17.13 -6.73
C ARG A 442 10.56 -17.81 -7.68
N VAL A 443 10.28 -17.73 -8.97
CA VAL A 443 11.20 -18.16 -10.04
C VAL A 443 11.44 -16.98 -10.95
N GLN A 444 12.68 -16.78 -11.34
CA GLN A 444 13.13 -15.71 -12.21
C GLN A 444 13.97 -16.27 -13.34
N TYR A 445 13.77 -15.74 -14.53
CA TYR A 445 14.57 -16.02 -15.70
C TYR A 445 14.89 -14.70 -16.39
N ALA A 446 16.15 -14.52 -16.75
CA ALA A 446 16.63 -13.38 -17.50
C ALA A 446 17.39 -13.86 -18.72
N LYS A 447 17.39 -13.08 -19.81
CA LYS A 447 18.14 -13.40 -21.01
C LYS A 447 18.64 -12.14 -21.68
N ASN A 448 19.89 -12.18 -22.14
CA ASN A 448 20.54 -11.09 -22.87
C ASN A 448 20.40 -9.75 -22.11
N LEU A 449 20.72 -9.79 -20.81
CA LEU A 449 20.81 -8.58 -20.01
C LEU A 449 21.98 -7.73 -20.52
N THR A 450 21.73 -6.44 -20.64
CA THR A 450 22.74 -5.40 -20.88
C THR A 450 23.67 -5.30 -19.67
N ALA A 451 24.88 -4.76 -19.87
CA ALA A 451 25.94 -4.80 -18.86
C ALA A 451 25.61 -4.05 -17.56
N ASP A 452 24.64 -3.12 -17.60
CA ASP A 452 24.11 -2.41 -16.44
C ASP A 452 23.15 -3.24 -15.58
N GLN A 453 22.81 -4.47 -15.99
CA GLN A 453 21.79 -5.28 -15.32
C GLN A 453 22.33 -6.63 -14.84
N GLN A 454 22.00 -6.97 -13.60
CA GLN A 454 22.27 -8.29 -13.01
C GLN A 454 20.97 -8.89 -12.45
N LEU A 455 20.83 -10.22 -12.55
CA LEU A 455 19.87 -10.96 -11.75
C LEU A 455 20.63 -11.58 -10.57
N THR A 456 20.24 -11.16 -9.37
CA THR A 456 20.96 -11.45 -8.14
C THR A 456 20.07 -12.14 -7.10
N LEU A 457 20.70 -12.82 -6.15
CA LEU A 457 20.02 -13.43 -5.01
C LEU A 457 20.89 -13.27 -3.75
N GLY A 458 20.29 -12.73 -2.68
CA GLY A 458 20.97 -12.35 -1.43
C GLY A 458 20.00 -11.69 -0.45
N GLY A 459 20.54 -11.07 0.61
CA GLY A 459 19.81 -10.50 1.75
C GLY A 459 18.47 -9.83 1.41
N GLU A 460 18.47 -8.73 0.64
CA GLU A 460 17.25 -7.98 0.32
C GLU A 460 16.37 -8.66 -0.73
N THR A 461 16.95 -9.48 -1.60
CA THR A 461 16.17 -10.20 -2.61
C THR A 461 15.52 -11.47 -2.05
N GLY A 462 15.87 -11.91 -0.83
CA GLY A 462 15.06 -12.82 -0.01
C GLY A 462 15.82 -13.93 0.72
N LEU A 463 17.11 -14.11 0.48
CA LEU A 463 17.98 -15.02 1.26
C LEU A 463 18.53 -14.28 2.48
N ARG A 464 17.67 -14.08 3.50
CA ARG A 464 17.92 -13.18 4.64
C ARG A 464 19.20 -13.48 5.44
N GLY A 465 19.67 -14.72 5.42
CA GLY A 465 20.91 -15.12 6.11
C GLY A 465 22.19 -14.86 5.34
N TYR A 466 22.13 -14.33 4.11
CA TYR A 466 23.29 -14.13 3.23
C TYR A 466 23.50 -12.65 2.89
N PRO A 467 24.72 -12.28 2.44
CA PRO A 467 25.03 -10.92 1.97
C PRO A 467 24.12 -10.45 0.84
N MET A 468 24.12 -9.14 0.61
CA MET A 468 23.50 -8.55 -0.58
C MET A 468 24.14 -9.13 -1.85
N ASP A 469 23.33 -9.31 -2.89
CA ASP A 469 23.79 -9.72 -4.24
C ASP A 469 24.82 -10.86 -4.23
N TYR A 470 24.58 -11.88 -3.39
CA TYR A 470 25.58 -12.90 -3.07
C TYR A 470 25.77 -13.93 -4.18
N GLN A 471 24.68 -14.29 -4.87
CA GLN A 471 24.72 -15.11 -6.09
C GLN A 471 24.18 -14.34 -7.28
N HIS A 472 24.71 -14.65 -8.46
CA HIS A 472 24.25 -14.11 -9.73
C HIS A 472 23.82 -15.23 -10.67
N GLY A 473 22.98 -14.90 -11.64
CA GLY A 473 22.54 -15.87 -12.64
C GLY A 473 21.76 -15.25 -13.78
N ASP A 474 21.40 -16.08 -14.75
CA ASP A 474 20.32 -15.82 -15.69
C ASP A 474 19.04 -16.56 -15.27
N ARG A 475 19.12 -17.34 -14.19
CA ARG A 475 18.02 -18.07 -13.57
C ARG A 475 18.13 -17.92 -12.06
N SER A 476 16.99 -17.80 -11.39
CA SER A 476 16.92 -17.87 -9.94
C SER A 476 15.64 -18.54 -9.46
N PHE A 477 15.73 -19.24 -8.33
CA PHE A 477 14.55 -19.61 -7.56
C PHE A 477 14.75 -19.24 -6.09
N LEU A 478 13.65 -18.94 -5.42
CA LEU A 478 13.57 -18.69 -3.98
C LEU A 478 12.28 -19.32 -3.44
N VAL A 479 12.40 -20.04 -2.33
CA VAL A 479 11.29 -20.56 -1.55
C VAL A 479 11.47 -20.10 -0.11
N SER A 480 10.49 -19.36 0.41
CA SER A 480 10.44 -18.95 1.82
C SER A 480 9.25 -19.63 2.49
N LEU A 481 9.50 -20.31 3.60
CA LEU A 481 8.48 -20.89 4.48
C LEU A 481 8.48 -20.10 5.79
N GLU A 482 7.32 -19.63 6.23
CA GLU A 482 7.16 -18.90 7.48
C GLU A 482 6.01 -19.46 8.31
N LYS A 483 6.24 -19.66 9.61
CA LYS A 483 5.19 -19.81 10.61
C LYS A 483 4.96 -18.45 11.27
N ARG A 484 3.76 -17.91 11.09
CA ARG A 484 3.38 -16.56 11.51
C ARG A 484 2.42 -16.60 12.70
N TYR A 485 2.63 -15.69 13.64
CA TYR A 485 1.81 -15.46 14.82
C TYR A 485 1.36 -14.00 14.85
N TYR A 486 0.09 -13.78 15.17
CA TYR A 486 -0.54 -12.47 15.27
C TYR A 486 -1.06 -12.33 16.70
N TRP A 487 -0.57 -11.38 17.47
CA TRP A 487 -1.07 -11.14 18.83
C TRP A 487 -2.02 -9.95 18.82
N GLU A 488 -3.21 -10.13 19.40
CA GLU A 488 -4.22 -9.07 19.50
C GLU A 488 -3.73 -7.88 20.34
N TYR A 489 -2.76 -8.15 21.22
CA TYR A 489 -2.07 -7.20 22.08
C TYR A 489 -1.61 -5.94 21.32
N ASP A 490 -2.06 -4.77 21.81
CA ASP A 490 -1.64 -3.46 21.32
C ASP A 490 -0.56 -2.91 22.27
N LEU A 491 0.70 -3.09 21.88
CA LEU A 491 1.85 -2.65 22.66
C LEU A 491 1.80 -1.12 22.81
N LEU A 492 1.61 -0.68 24.06
CA LEU A 492 1.45 0.73 24.43
C LEU A 492 0.30 1.45 23.69
N GLN A 493 -0.66 0.70 23.15
CA GLN A 493 -1.74 1.23 22.27
C GLN A 493 -1.23 1.88 20.96
N LEU A 494 0.00 1.53 20.54
CA LEU A 494 0.66 2.13 19.37
C LEU A 494 1.10 1.11 18.34
N PHE A 495 1.27 -0.17 18.71
CA PHE A 495 1.77 -1.21 17.82
C PHE A 495 1.01 -2.52 18.02
N LYS A 496 0.49 -3.07 16.93
CA LYS A 496 0.15 -4.48 16.87
C LYS A 496 1.42 -5.32 16.71
N VAL A 497 1.48 -6.43 17.42
CA VAL A 497 2.67 -7.29 17.49
C VAL A 497 2.42 -8.60 16.74
N GLY A 498 3.40 -9.03 15.97
CA GLY A 498 3.42 -10.32 15.32
C GLY A 498 4.79 -10.97 15.39
N GLY A 499 4.87 -12.27 15.13
CA GLY A 499 6.11 -13.04 15.19
C GLY A 499 6.21 -14.03 14.05
N ALA A 500 7.42 -14.28 13.57
CA ALA A 500 7.69 -15.21 12.48
C ALA A 500 8.85 -16.15 12.84
N GLY A 501 8.71 -17.43 12.52
CA GLY A 501 9.86 -18.34 12.33
C GLY A 501 9.94 -18.69 10.86
N PHE A 502 11.12 -18.61 10.24
CA PHE A 502 11.26 -18.74 8.80
C PHE A 502 12.45 -19.58 8.35
N ILE A 503 12.32 -20.14 7.15
CA ILE A 503 13.37 -20.82 6.40
C ILE A 503 13.33 -20.29 4.97
N ASP A 504 14.46 -19.84 4.44
CA ASP A 504 14.61 -19.44 3.05
C ASP A 504 15.55 -20.40 2.33
N ILE A 505 15.21 -20.78 1.11
CA ILE A 505 15.98 -21.69 0.25
C ILE A 505 16.01 -21.09 -1.15
N GLY A 506 17.18 -20.90 -1.73
CA GLY A 506 17.27 -20.31 -3.06
C GLY A 506 18.59 -20.50 -3.75
N ARG A 507 18.59 -20.24 -5.06
CA ARG A 507 19.78 -20.24 -5.90
C ARG A 507 19.62 -19.29 -7.06
N ALA A 508 20.63 -18.49 -7.35
CA ALA A 508 20.86 -17.90 -8.67
C ALA A 508 22.02 -18.63 -9.37
N TRP A 509 21.91 -18.87 -10.68
CA TRP A 509 22.94 -19.56 -11.45
C TRP A 509 22.91 -19.24 -12.94
N PHE A 510 24.03 -19.54 -13.60
CA PHE A 510 24.17 -19.66 -15.05
C PHE A 510 24.36 -21.14 -15.42
N ASN A 511 24.05 -21.52 -16.67
CA ASN A 511 24.32 -22.89 -17.12
C ASN A 511 25.80 -23.14 -17.47
N ASP A 512 26.51 -22.08 -17.83
CA ASP A 512 27.86 -22.08 -18.41
C ASP A 512 28.90 -21.33 -17.57
N GLN A 513 28.46 -20.67 -16.50
CA GLN A 513 29.32 -19.97 -15.54
C GLN A 513 29.10 -20.49 -14.13
N THR A 514 30.10 -20.32 -13.26
CA THR A 514 30.05 -20.78 -11.87
C THR A 514 30.06 -19.59 -10.92
N ASN A 515 29.23 -19.63 -9.88
CA ASN A 515 29.31 -18.71 -8.73
C ASN A 515 30.47 -19.05 -7.77
N GLY A 516 31.51 -19.73 -8.27
CA GLY A 516 32.64 -20.21 -7.46
C GLY A 516 32.20 -21.24 -6.41
N GLU A 517 32.74 -21.11 -5.19
CA GLU A 517 32.41 -21.97 -4.03
C GLU A 517 30.93 -21.88 -3.64
N ASN A 518 30.26 -20.78 -4.00
CA ASN A 518 28.84 -20.57 -3.75
C ASN A 518 27.95 -21.22 -4.82
N ASN A 519 28.46 -22.09 -5.70
CA ASN A 519 27.67 -22.67 -6.79
C ASN A 519 26.74 -23.83 -6.34
N HIS A 520 25.97 -23.59 -5.27
CA HIS A 520 25.03 -24.55 -4.69
C HIS A 520 23.75 -23.84 -4.24
N VAL A 521 22.77 -24.62 -3.74
CA VAL A 521 21.53 -24.07 -3.20
C VAL A 521 21.77 -23.55 -1.79
N LEU A 522 21.52 -22.27 -1.58
CA LEU A 522 21.69 -21.58 -0.32
C LEU A 522 20.45 -21.73 0.55
N LYS A 523 20.66 -21.74 1.87
CA LYS A 523 19.59 -21.96 2.85
C LYS A 523 19.86 -21.14 4.10
N ASN A 524 18.84 -20.52 4.68
CA ASN A 524 18.96 -19.92 6.00
C ASN A 524 17.72 -20.21 6.85
N VAL A 525 17.88 -20.12 8.16
CA VAL A 525 16.79 -20.16 9.13
C VAL A 525 16.79 -18.88 9.94
N GLY A 526 15.64 -18.48 10.45
CA GLY A 526 15.58 -17.29 11.29
C GLY A 526 14.27 -17.13 12.04
N VAL A 527 14.27 -16.10 12.88
CA VAL A 527 13.12 -15.66 13.65
C VAL A 527 12.97 -14.16 13.52
N GLY A 528 11.74 -13.66 13.59
CA GLY A 528 11.41 -12.28 13.35
C GLY A 528 10.32 -11.75 14.27
N LEU A 529 10.49 -10.51 14.73
CA LEU A 529 9.42 -9.73 15.37
C LEU A 529 8.82 -8.76 14.33
N ARG A 530 7.52 -8.56 14.42
CA ARG A 530 6.74 -7.65 13.57
C ARG A 530 6.04 -6.63 14.44
N LEU A 531 6.27 -5.35 14.14
CA LEU A 531 5.60 -4.23 14.82
C LEU A 531 4.86 -3.41 13.77
N ALA A 532 3.52 -3.50 13.76
CA ALA A 532 2.67 -2.75 12.86
C ALA A 532 2.05 -1.56 13.61
N PRO A 533 2.36 -0.30 13.25
CA PRO A 533 1.75 0.86 13.88
C PRO A 533 0.22 0.80 13.82
N SER A 534 -0.43 0.94 14.97
CA SER A 534 -1.89 0.84 15.11
C SER A 534 -2.58 2.21 15.04
N ARG A 535 -1.83 3.32 15.10
CA ARG A 535 -2.35 4.70 15.13
C ARG A 535 -1.67 5.66 14.14
N ALA A 536 -0.71 5.17 13.37
CA ALA A 536 0.08 5.94 12.40
C ALA A 536 0.39 5.09 11.16
N ASN A 537 0.85 5.71 10.05
CA ASN A 537 1.36 5.06 8.83
C ASN A 537 0.59 3.79 8.40
N ALA A 538 -0.56 3.97 7.74
CA ALA A 538 -1.38 2.86 7.24
C ALA A 538 -0.55 1.83 6.44
N GLY A 539 -0.75 0.54 6.74
CA GLY A 539 -0.18 -0.55 5.94
C GLY A 539 1.35 -0.64 5.95
N THR A 540 2.03 -0.13 6.98
CA THR A 540 3.48 -0.34 7.18
C THR A 540 3.76 -1.23 8.39
N MET A 541 4.90 -1.92 8.37
CA MET A 541 5.31 -2.84 9.42
C MET A 541 6.83 -2.86 9.55
N ILE A 542 7.31 -2.75 10.78
CA ILE A 542 8.73 -2.90 11.12
C ILE A 542 9.02 -4.39 11.32
N HIS A 543 9.99 -4.89 10.57
CA HIS A 543 10.51 -6.25 10.65
C HIS A 543 11.84 -6.19 11.38
N LEU A 544 11.96 -6.96 12.47
CA LEU A 544 13.21 -7.18 13.20
C LEU A 544 13.54 -8.67 13.10
N ASP A 545 14.42 -9.04 12.18
CA ASP A 545 14.77 -10.43 11.86
C ASP A 545 16.18 -10.77 12.33
N ILE A 546 16.36 -12.01 12.78
CA ILE A 546 17.64 -12.66 13.00
C ILE A 546 17.67 -13.88 12.08
N ALA A 547 18.64 -13.95 11.18
CA ALA A 547 18.78 -15.04 10.23
C ALA A 547 20.18 -15.64 10.31
N ALA A 548 20.29 -16.96 10.32
CA ALA A 548 21.54 -17.69 10.27
C ALA A 548 21.60 -18.51 8.97
N PRO A 549 22.65 -18.36 8.15
CA PRO A 549 22.84 -19.22 6.99
C PRO A 549 23.14 -20.67 7.43
N ILE A 550 22.81 -21.62 6.56
CA ILE A 550 23.09 -23.05 6.72
C ILE A 550 24.08 -23.45 5.63
N ASP A 551 25.13 -24.19 5.99
CA ASP A 551 26.15 -24.67 5.06
C ASP A 551 26.84 -23.53 4.26
N SER A 552 27.05 -22.36 4.88
CA SER A 552 27.73 -21.24 4.22
C SER A 552 29.25 -21.40 4.17
N ALA A 553 29.86 -20.71 3.21
CA ALA A 553 31.31 -20.53 3.15
C ALA A 553 31.82 -19.59 4.26
N ASP A 554 33.13 -19.59 4.47
CA ASP A 554 33.81 -18.82 5.54
C ASP A 554 33.70 -17.29 5.37
N ASP A 555 33.27 -16.81 4.19
CA ASP A 555 33.06 -15.39 3.87
C ASP A 555 31.65 -14.87 4.26
N VAL A 556 30.84 -15.69 4.93
CA VAL A 556 29.50 -15.33 5.39
C VAL A 556 29.45 -15.31 6.92
N ASP A 557 28.95 -14.22 7.51
CA ASP A 557 28.75 -14.15 8.95
C ASP A 557 27.78 -15.23 9.44
N SER A 558 28.06 -15.78 10.62
CA SER A 558 27.21 -16.81 11.26
C SER A 558 25.77 -16.36 11.55
N VAL A 559 25.54 -15.04 11.67
CA VAL A 559 24.23 -14.46 11.97
C VAL A 559 24.11 -13.08 11.30
N GLN A 560 22.97 -12.86 10.63
CA GLN A 560 22.53 -11.58 10.09
C GLN A 560 21.43 -10.99 10.96
N TRP A 561 21.57 -9.71 11.29
CA TRP A 561 20.54 -8.90 11.95
C TRP A 561 19.92 -7.99 10.92
N LEU A 562 18.62 -8.15 10.68
CA LEU A 562 17.90 -7.36 9.71
C LEU A 562 16.84 -6.50 10.39
N VAL A 563 16.86 -5.23 10.06
CA VAL A 563 15.76 -4.31 10.32
C VAL A 563 15.21 -3.90 8.97
N SER A 564 13.90 -3.87 8.78
CA SER A 564 13.31 -3.32 7.55
C SER A 564 11.90 -2.82 7.79
N VAL A 565 11.47 -1.84 6.99
CA VAL A 565 10.08 -1.36 7.00
C VAL A 565 9.42 -1.83 5.71
N LYS A 566 8.38 -2.67 5.84
CA LYS A 566 7.69 -3.31 4.71
C LYS A 566 6.19 -3.03 4.77
N LYS A 567 5.51 -3.23 3.64
CA LYS A 567 4.04 -3.13 3.54
C LYS A 567 3.28 -4.45 3.79
N SER A 568 4.02 -5.52 4.08
CA SER A 568 3.47 -6.85 4.32
C SER A 568 4.14 -7.50 5.54
N PHE A 569 3.48 -8.50 6.12
CA PHE A 569 4.00 -9.36 7.19
C PHE A 569 5.27 -10.12 6.81
#